data_AF-A0A7Y3E3F5-F1
#
_entry.id   AF-A0A7Y3E3F5-F1
#
_cell.length_a   1.000
_cell.length_b   1.000
_cell.length_c   1.000
_cell.angle_alpha   90.00
_cell.angle_beta   90.00
_cell.angle_gamma   90.00
#
_symmetry.space_group_name_H-M   'P 1'
#
loop_
_entity.id
_entity.type
_entity.pdbx_description
1 polymer ?
#
loop_
_entity_poly.entity_id
_entity_poly.type
_entity_poly.pdbx_seq_one_letter_code
_entity_poly.pdbx_strand_id
1 'polypeptide(L)'
;TFTWGQVRSGGDVEVGVHPMLLSLLGPDAELEMRSAGERVGKGEPLMTIGSGKRRLVVRSPISGSIIMANAAPSGATGWQIRSDRTCLIEPDDLSEEVPTWMLGKPAVDWSRAQYGRIRDHLLERTADPATGLALADGGELPVGALNQLDATAWSDFEDEFLSA
;
A
#
# COMPACT_ATOMS: atom_id res chain seq x y z
N THR A 1 3.30 7.82 0.71
CA THR A 1 2.42 6.86 0.02
C THR A 1 2.70 5.46 0.56
N PHE A 2 1.71 4.56 0.60
CA PHE A 2 1.91 3.14 0.94
C PHE A 2 2.37 2.33 -0.28
N THR A 3 3.48 2.74 -0.88
CA THR A 3 4.09 2.08 -2.04
C THR A 3 5.55 1.76 -1.77
N TRP A 4 6.10 0.79 -2.50
CA TRP A 4 7.54 0.65 -2.68
C TRP A 4 7.91 0.98 -4.13
N GLY A 5 9.15 1.41 -4.35
CA GLY A 5 9.71 1.71 -5.67
C GLY A 5 11.06 1.03 -5.85
N GLN A 6 11.34 0.55 -7.06
CA GLN A 6 12.64 0.04 -7.46
C GLN A 6 13.03 0.63 -8.81
N VAL A 7 14.15 1.36 -8.85
CA VAL A 7 14.77 1.81 -10.10
C VAL A 7 15.39 0.59 -10.79
N ARG A 8 14.99 0.37 -12.05
CA ARG A 8 15.57 -0.67 -12.92
C ARG A 8 16.77 -0.11 -13.69
N SER A 9 17.57 -0.99 -14.29
CA SER A 9 18.78 -0.61 -15.02
C SER A 9 18.54 0.33 -16.20
N GLY A 10 17.31 0.37 -16.74
CA GLY A 10 16.92 1.27 -17.84
C GLY A 10 16.47 2.67 -17.39
N GLY A 11 16.41 2.96 -16.09
CA GLY A 11 15.84 4.20 -15.55
C GLY A 11 14.35 4.12 -15.26
N ASP A 12 13.65 3.11 -15.77
CA ASP A 12 12.26 2.84 -15.40
C ASP A 12 12.13 2.51 -13.91
N VAL A 13 11.01 2.90 -13.33
CA VAL A 13 10.69 2.65 -11.93
C VAL A 13 9.58 1.62 -11.85
N GLU A 14 9.87 0.50 -11.21
CA GLU A 14 8.85 -0.45 -10.80
C GLU A 14 8.24 0.00 -9.49
N VAL A 15 6.91 0.14 -9.46
CA VAL A 15 6.13 0.58 -8.31
C VAL A 15 5.13 -0.51 -7.93
N GLY A 16 5.05 -0.82 -6.63
CA GLY A 16 4.06 -1.76 -6.09
C GLY A 16 3.45 -1.27 -4.79
N VAL A 17 2.36 -1.92 -4.37
CA VAL A 17 1.72 -1.67 -3.07
C VAL A 17 2.64 -2.14 -1.94
N HIS A 18 2.75 -1.34 -0.88
CA HIS A 18 3.51 -1.73 0.30
C HIS A 18 2.89 -3.01 0.93
N PRO A 19 3.68 -4.06 1.23
CA PRO A 19 3.16 -5.35 1.69
C PRO A 19 2.28 -5.29 2.95
N MET A 20 2.52 -4.33 3.84
CA MET A 20 1.65 -4.05 4.99
C MET A 20 0.20 -3.78 4.58
N LEU A 21 -0.03 -2.95 3.55
CA LEU A 21 -1.39 -2.64 3.08
C LEU A 21 -2.06 -3.85 2.43
N LEU A 22 -1.30 -4.65 1.69
CA LEU A 22 -1.77 -5.93 1.13
C LEU A 22 -2.17 -6.91 2.23
N SER A 23 -1.33 -7.06 3.27
CA SER A 23 -1.60 -7.95 4.40
C SER A 23 -2.88 -7.56 5.14
N LEU A 24 -3.14 -6.27 5.31
CA LEU A 24 -4.35 -5.75 5.96
C LEU A 24 -5.64 -6.06 5.20
N LEU A 25 -5.57 -6.23 3.88
CA LEU A 25 -6.70 -6.60 3.02
C LEU A 25 -6.82 -8.11 2.82
N GLY A 26 -5.71 -8.84 3.01
CA GLY A 26 -5.66 -10.29 2.89
C GLY A 26 -5.46 -10.80 1.46
N PRO A 27 -5.43 -12.13 1.28
CA PRO A 27 -5.11 -12.77 0.00
C PRO A 27 -6.11 -12.52 -1.12
N ASP A 28 -7.37 -12.27 -0.77
CA ASP A 28 -8.46 -12.06 -1.73
C ASP A 28 -8.60 -10.59 -2.16
N ALA A 29 -7.61 -9.75 -1.88
CA ALA A 29 -7.64 -8.34 -2.23
C ALA A 29 -7.74 -8.15 -3.76
N GLU A 30 -8.77 -7.43 -4.18
CA GLU A 30 -8.96 -6.99 -5.55
C GLU A 30 -8.08 -5.77 -5.81
N LEU A 31 -7.40 -5.75 -6.96
CA LEU A 31 -6.54 -4.64 -7.37
C LEU A 31 -6.91 -4.23 -8.78
N GLU A 32 -7.10 -2.92 -8.98
CA GLU A 32 -7.26 -2.30 -10.28
C GLU A 32 -6.17 -1.27 -10.45
N MET A 33 -5.49 -1.28 -11.59
CA MET A 33 -4.39 -0.37 -11.90
C MET A 33 -4.76 0.51 -13.07
N ARG A 34 -4.19 1.72 -13.12
CA ARG A 34 -4.19 2.51 -14.35
C ARG A 34 -3.49 1.76 -15.48
N SER A 35 -3.97 1.96 -16.70
CA SER A 35 -3.56 1.15 -17.85
C SER A 35 -2.19 1.59 -18.38
N ALA A 36 -1.50 0.67 -19.05
CA ALA A 36 -0.33 1.02 -19.85
C ALA A 36 -0.71 2.04 -20.95
N GLY A 37 0.17 2.99 -21.20
CA GLY A 37 -0.03 4.13 -22.11
C GLY A 37 -0.62 5.36 -21.43
N GLU A 38 -1.10 5.27 -20.19
CA GLU A 38 -1.57 6.43 -19.43
C GLU A 38 -0.41 7.20 -18.76
N ARG A 39 -0.58 8.51 -18.57
CA ARG A 39 0.30 9.34 -17.74
C ARG A 39 -0.28 9.52 -16.34
N VAL A 40 0.60 9.54 -15.34
CA VAL A 40 0.26 9.75 -13.94
C VAL A 40 1.20 10.78 -13.31
N GLY A 41 0.64 11.71 -12.53
CA GLY A 41 1.40 12.65 -11.72
C GLY A 41 1.75 12.08 -10.34
N LYS A 42 2.80 12.60 -9.72
CA LYS A 42 3.12 12.33 -8.32
C LYS A 42 1.95 12.73 -7.42
N GLY A 43 1.53 11.80 -6.55
CA GLY A 43 0.37 11.98 -5.68
C GLY A 43 -0.98 11.73 -6.35
N GLU A 44 -1.03 11.53 -7.67
CA GLU A 44 -2.27 11.13 -8.35
C GLU A 44 -2.60 9.66 -8.09
N PRO A 45 -3.89 9.26 -8.17
CA PRO A 45 -4.29 7.85 -8.10
C PRO A 45 -3.54 7.01 -9.13
N LEU A 46 -2.90 5.94 -8.67
CA LEU A 46 -2.18 4.99 -9.53
C LEU A 46 -2.90 3.64 -9.60
N MET A 47 -3.43 3.18 -8.47
CA MET A 47 -4.17 1.93 -8.38
C MET A 47 -5.20 1.99 -7.24
N THR A 48 -6.24 1.19 -7.33
CA THR A 48 -7.20 0.97 -6.26
C THR A 48 -7.05 -0.46 -5.76
N ILE A 49 -7.06 -0.64 -4.45
CA ILE A 49 -7.01 -1.95 -3.81
C ILE A 49 -8.17 -2.10 -2.83
N GLY A 50 -8.76 -3.28 -2.70
CA GLY A 50 -9.88 -3.43 -1.78
C GLY A 50 -10.52 -4.81 -1.74
N SER A 51 -11.71 -4.87 -1.16
CA SER A 51 -12.52 -6.08 -1.05
C SER A 51 -13.98 -5.74 -1.35
N GLY A 52 -14.54 -6.33 -2.42
CA GLY A 52 -15.89 -6.06 -2.88
C GLY A 52 -16.13 -4.58 -3.21
N LYS A 53 -17.04 -3.94 -2.45
CA LYS A 53 -17.42 -2.53 -2.68
C LYS A 53 -16.49 -1.51 -2.02
N ARG A 54 -15.59 -1.94 -1.14
CA ARG A 54 -14.69 -1.04 -0.42
C ARG A 54 -13.36 -0.99 -1.13
N ARG A 55 -12.90 0.22 -1.43
CA ARG A 55 -11.66 0.49 -2.16
C ARG A 55 -10.81 1.47 -1.35
N LEU A 56 -9.50 1.38 -1.54
CA LEU A 56 -8.50 2.30 -1.03
C LEU A 56 -7.70 2.80 -2.23
N VAL A 57 -7.44 4.10 -2.28
CA VAL A 57 -6.65 4.70 -3.35
C VAL A 57 -5.16 4.67 -2.98
N VAL A 58 -4.36 4.01 -3.81
CA VAL A 58 -2.90 4.04 -3.71
C VAL A 58 -2.36 5.03 -4.75
N ARG A 59 -1.67 6.05 -4.26
CA ARG A 59 -1.16 7.18 -5.06
C ARG A 59 0.23 6.92 -5.61
N SER A 60 0.52 7.48 -6.78
CA SER A 60 1.83 7.36 -7.42
C SER A 60 2.91 8.08 -6.61
N PRO A 61 4.08 7.45 -6.36
CA PRO A 61 5.20 8.10 -5.70
C PRO A 61 5.99 9.04 -6.64
N ILE A 62 5.75 8.97 -7.96
CA ILE A 62 6.47 9.72 -9.00
C ILE A 62 5.56 10.14 -10.15
N SER A 63 5.99 11.11 -10.95
CA SER A 63 5.35 11.46 -12.22
C SER A 63 5.97 10.69 -13.39
N GLY A 64 5.16 10.28 -14.36
CA GLY A 64 5.66 9.60 -15.56
C GLY A 64 4.59 8.93 -16.42
N SER A 65 5.06 8.13 -17.38
CA SER A 65 4.23 7.33 -18.28
C SER A 65 4.21 5.87 -17.81
N ILE A 66 3.02 5.29 -17.66
CA ILE A 66 2.87 3.88 -17.30
C ILE A 66 3.15 3.04 -18.55
N ILE A 67 4.27 2.32 -18.56
CA ILE A 67 4.67 1.50 -19.71
C ILE A 67 4.21 0.04 -19.58
N MET A 68 4.02 -0.44 -18.35
CA MET A 68 3.40 -1.73 -18.06
C MET A 68 2.57 -1.66 -16.78
N ALA A 69 1.46 -2.38 -16.74
CA ALA A 69 0.65 -2.58 -15.54
C ALA A 69 0.36 -4.07 -15.38
N ASN A 70 0.81 -4.67 -14.28
CA ASN A 70 0.55 -6.07 -13.97
C ASN A 70 -0.39 -6.16 -12.75
N ALA A 71 -1.64 -6.52 -13.00
CA ALA A 71 -2.63 -6.72 -11.95
C ALA A 71 -2.80 -8.21 -11.55
N ALA A 72 -1.90 -9.11 -11.98
CA ALA A 72 -2.01 -10.56 -11.77
C ALA A 72 -2.26 -10.93 -10.29
N PRO A 73 -3.00 -12.02 -10.01
CA PRO A 73 -3.28 -12.42 -8.63
C PRO A 73 -2.01 -12.94 -7.92
N SER A 74 -1.73 -12.45 -6.72
CA SER A 74 -0.56 -12.86 -5.93
C SER A 74 -0.72 -14.30 -5.43
N GLY A 75 0.26 -15.17 -5.72
CA GLY A 75 0.30 -16.54 -5.17
C GLY A 75 0.73 -16.65 -3.70
N ALA A 76 1.27 -15.57 -3.11
CA ALA A 76 1.73 -15.54 -1.72
C ALA A 76 1.48 -14.17 -1.07
N THR A 77 0.88 -14.15 0.13
CA THR A 77 0.60 -12.93 0.90
C THR A 77 1.26 -12.96 2.26
N GLY A 78 2.00 -11.89 2.60
CA GLY A 78 2.61 -11.65 3.91
C GLY A 78 3.26 -10.26 3.95
N TRP A 79 3.33 -9.63 5.12
CA TRP A 79 3.78 -8.22 5.26
C TRP A 79 5.25 -7.96 4.90
N GLN A 80 6.04 -9.02 4.66
CA GLN A 80 7.43 -8.92 4.18
C GLN A 80 7.60 -9.32 2.71
N ILE A 81 6.54 -9.82 2.07
CA ILE A 81 6.62 -10.39 0.71
C ILE A 81 6.26 -9.29 -0.30
N ARG A 82 7.15 -9.05 -1.26
CA ARG A 82 6.87 -8.13 -2.38
C ARG A 82 5.80 -8.74 -3.28
N SER A 83 4.81 -7.93 -3.61
CA SER A 83 3.77 -8.27 -4.57
C SER A 83 4.32 -8.34 -5.99
N ASP A 84 3.83 -9.30 -6.77
CA ASP A 84 3.96 -9.35 -8.24
C ASP A 84 3.01 -8.35 -8.94
N ARG A 85 2.15 -7.69 -8.16
CA ARG A 85 1.22 -6.65 -8.61
C ARG A 85 1.91 -5.29 -8.66
N THR A 86 2.54 -5.02 -9.79
CA THR A 86 3.37 -3.82 -9.97
C THR A 86 3.03 -3.08 -11.27
N CYS A 87 3.32 -1.78 -11.26
CA CYS A 87 3.38 -0.95 -12.46
C CYS A 87 4.84 -0.67 -12.79
N LEU A 88 5.15 -0.56 -14.08
CA LEU A 88 6.42 -0.03 -14.55
C LEU A 88 6.15 1.36 -15.13
N ILE A 89 6.84 2.36 -14.60
CA ILE A 89 6.67 3.77 -14.95
C ILE A 89 7.99 4.27 -15.54
N GLU A 90 7.93 4.83 -16.74
CA GLU A 90 8.98 5.66 -17.30
C GLU A 90 8.87 7.06 -16.63
N PRO A 91 9.81 7.45 -15.75
CA PRO A 91 9.72 8.69 -14.99
C PRO A 91 9.95 9.92 -15.87
N ASP A 92 9.27 11.03 -15.58
CA ASP A 92 9.51 12.30 -16.27
C ASP A 92 10.90 12.87 -15.95
N ASP A 93 11.29 12.84 -14.67
CA ASP A 93 12.64 13.18 -14.21
C ASP A 93 13.02 12.33 -12.99
N LEU A 94 13.74 11.23 -13.22
CA LEU A 94 14.16 10.36 -12.13
C LEU A 94 15.12 11.04 -11.15
N SER A 95 15.92 11.99 -11.64
CA SER A 95 16.97 12.63 -10.85
C SER A 95 16.40 13.57 -9.80
N GLU A 96 15.25 14.18 -10.08
CA GLU A 96 14.49 14.98 -9.11
C GLU A 96 13.64 14.11 -8.17
N GLU A 97 13.18 12.94 -8.62
CA GLU A 97 12.28 12.09 -7.84
C GLU A 97 12.99 11.29 -6.73
N VAL A 98 14.09 10.59 -7.06
CA VAL A 98 14.79 9.68 -6.12
C VAL A 98 15.24 10.36 -4.82
N PRO A 99 15.76 11.61 -4.83
CA PRO A 99 16.13 12.30 -3.58
C PRO A 99 14.97 12.50 -2.60
N THR A 100 13.72 12.46 -3.08
CA THR A 100 12.53 12.62 -2.24
C THR A 100 12.09 11.32 -1.56
N TRP A 101 12.70 10.19 -1.90
CA TRP A 101 12.30 8.88 -1.38
C TRP A 101 12.94 8.57 -0.02
N MET A 102 12.24 7.75 0.77
CA MET A 102 12.83 7.10 1.93
C MET A 102 13.63 5.88 1.47
N LEU A 103 14.93 5.84 1.78
CA LEU A 103 15.83 4.75 1.37
C LEU A 103 16.47 4.09 2.59
N GLY A 104 16.61 2.77 2.58
CA GLY A 104 17.29 2.03 3.65
C GLY A 104 16.64 2.21 5.03
N LYS A 105 17.43 2.61 6.03
CA LYS A 105 16.98 2.74 7.43
C LYS A 105 15.75 3.65 7.60
N PRO A 106 15.71 4.87 7.02
CA PRO A 106 14.49 5.70 7.00
C PRO A 106 13.23 4.97 6.56
N ALA A 107 13.29 4.16 5.50
CA ALA A 107 12.12 3.40 5.03
C ALA A 107 11.69 2.35 6.05
N VAL A 108 12.64 1.62 6.64
CA VAL A 108 12.38 0.62 7.69
C VAL A 108 11.75 1.27 8.93
N ASP A 109 12.30 2.40 9.37
CA ASP A 109 11.80 3.12 10.55
C ASP A 109 10.40 3.68 10.27
N TRP A 110 10.13 4.19 9.07
CA TRP A 110 8.80 4.60 8.65
C TRP A 110 7.81 3.44 8.67
N SER A 111 8.14 2.29 8.07
CA SER A 111 7.25 1.12 8.05
C SER A 111 6.91 0.63 9.46
N ARG A 112 7.88 0.63 10.39
CA ARG A 112 7.65 0.29 11.80
C ARG A 112 6.74 1.29 12.50
N ALA A 113 6.94 2.59 12.26
CA ALA A 113 6.11 3.63 12.83
C ALA A 113 4.66 3.54 12.32
N GLN A 114 4.48 3.34 11.01
CA GLN A 114 3.14 3.16 10.42
C GLN A 114 2.46 1.89 10.93
N TYR A 115 3.20 0.79 11.07
CA TYR A 115 2.68 -0.44 11.65
C TYR A 115 2.11 -0.21 13.05
N GLY A 116 2.85 0.48 13.92
CA GLY A 116 2.40 0.83 15.27
C GLY A 116 1.14 1.69 15.25
N ARG A 117 1.13 2.76 14.44
CA ARG A 117 -0.04 3.65 14.29
C ARG A 117 -1.28 2.91 13.80
N ILE A 118 -1.14 2.02 12.82
CA ILE A 118 -2.26 1.24 12.29
C ILE A 118 -2.78 0.27 13.35
N ARG A 119 -1.88 -0.43 14.07
CA ARG A 119 -2.27 -1.31 15.16
C ARG A 119 -3.07 -0.57 16.22
N ASP A 120 -2.56 0.58 16.68
CA ASP A 120 -3.22 1.35 17.73
C ASP A 120 -4.59 1.88 17.25
N HIS A 121 -4.68 2.33 15.99
CA HIS A 121 -5.93 2.75 15.37
C HIS A 121 -6.97 1.63 15.24
N LEU A 122 -6.54 0.40 14.90
CA LEU A 122 -7.43 -0.75 14.80
C LEU A 122 -7.85 -1.26 16.20
N LEU A 123 -6.98 -1.16 17.20
CA LEU A 123 -7.29 -1.48 18.60
C LEU A 123 -8.42 -0.61 19.16
N GLU A 124 -8.43 0.68 18.85
CA GLU A 124 -9.50 1.60 19.28
C GLU A 124 -10.86 1.27 18.65
N ARG A 125 -10.86 0.56 17.52
CA ARG A 125 -12.04 0.27 16.70
C ARG A 125 -12.49 -1.20 16.73
N THR A 126 -11.71 -2.11 17.32
CA THR A 126 -12.12 -3.51 17.43
C THR A 126 -13.18 -3.66 18.53
N ALA A 127 -14.35 -4.17 18.14
CA ALA A 127 -15.40 -4.56 19.08
C ALA A 127 -15.13 -5.93 19.73
N ASP A 128 -14.20 -6.72 19.17
CA ASP A 128 -13.82 -8.03 19.70
C ASP A 128 -12.72 -7.89 20.78
N PRO A 129 -13.03 -8.20 22.05
CA PRO A 129 -12.07 -8.15 23.15
C PRO A 129 -10.89 -9.11 22.98
N ALA A 130 -11.07 -10.25 22.31
CA ALA A 130 -10.02 -11.25 22.14
C ALA A 130 -8.95 -10.76 21.14
N THR A 131 -9.40 -10.21 20.00
CA THR A 131 -8.54 -9.54 19.02
C THR A 131 -7.88 -8.29 19.61
N GLY A 132 -8.62 -7.51 20.41
CA GLY A 132 -8.09 -6.36 21.14
C GLY A 132 -6.97 -6.73 22.12
N LEU A 133 -7.16 -7.80 22.89
CA LEU A 133 -6.16 -8.26 23.87
C LEU A 133 -4.89 -8.80 23.18
N ALA A 134 -5.03 -9.60 22.11
CA ALA A 134 -3.90 -10.14 21.37
C ALA A 134 -3.02 -9.05 20.72
N LEU A 135 -3.65 -8.00 20.18
CA LEU A 135 -2.94 -6.86 19.61
C LEU A 135 -2.30 -5.97 20.69
N ALA A 136 -2.95 -5.81 21.85
CA ALA A 136 -2.41 -5.07 22.99
C ALA A 136 -1.16 -5.74 23.60
N ASP A 137 -1.09 -7.07 23.57
CA ASP A 137 0.06 -7.87 24.03
C ASP A 137 1.23 -7.90 23.01
N GLY A 138 1.17 -7.06 21.97
CA GLY A 138 2.23 -6.95 20.96
C GLY A 138 2.11 -7.97 19.82
N GLY A 139 0.92 -8.56 19.64
CA GLY A 139 0.63 -9.47 18.54
C GLY A 139 0.78 -8.84 17.15
N GLU A 140 0.91 -9.71 16.14
CA GLU A 140 0.92 -9.27 14.74
C GLU A 140 -0.46 -8.77 14.29
N LEU A 141 -0.49 -7.75 13.43
CA LEU A 141 -1.70 -7.27 12.77
C LEU A 141 -2.37 -8.44 12.02
N PRO A 142 -3.65 -8.74 12.29
CA PRO A 142 -4.32 -9.84 11.60
C PRO A 142 -4.33 -9.62 10.09
N VAL A 143 -4.03 -10.67 9.33
CA VAL A 143 -4.24 -10.67 7.88
C VAL A 143 -5.72 -10.44 7.60
N GLY A 144 -6.04 -9.50 6.71
CA GLY A 144 -7.42 -9.16 6.37
C GLY A 144 -8.15 -8.33 7.44
N ALA A 145 -7.44 -7.70 8.38
CA ALA A 145 -8.05 -6.88 9.44
C ALA A 145 -9.02 -5.82 8.92
N LEU A 146 -8.76 -5.20 7.76
CA LEU A 146 -9.66 -4.18 7.19
C LEU A 146 -11.01 -4.76 6.76
N ASN A 147 -11.07 -6.05 6.41
CA ASN A 147 -12.32 -6.69 5.98
C ASN A 147 -13.34 -6.80 7.14
N GLN A 148 -12.89 -6.70 8.39
CA GLN A 148 -13.74 -6.76 9.58
C GLN A 148 -14.33 -5.39 9.96
N LEU A 149 -13.85 -4.30 9.36
CA LEU A 149 -14.34 -2.95 9.66
C LEU A 149 -15.73 -2.72 9.05
N ASP A 150 -16.46 -1.75 9.56
CA ASP A 150 -17.65 -1.21 8.87
C ASP A 150 -17.24 -0.15 7.82
N ALA A 151 -18.22 0.44 7.13
CA ALA A 151 -17.93 1.43 6.08
C ALA A 151 -17.34 2.73 6.64
N THR A 152 -17.74 3.14 7.85
CA THR A 152 -17.24 4.37 8.49
C THR A 152 -15.80 4.19 8.91
N ALA A 153 -15.49 3.11 9.64
CA ALA A 153 -14.13 2.80 10.07
C ALA A 153 -13.17 2.56 8.89
N TRP A 154 -13.67 2.05 7.76
CA TRP A 154 -12.88 1.95 6.53
C TRP A 154 -12.52 3.33 5.94
N SER A 155 -13.50 4.23 5.85
CA SER A 155 -13.28 5.61 5.37
C SER A 155 -12.28 6.34 6.27
N ASP A 156 -12.45 6.20 7.59
CA ASP A 156 -11.56 6.83 8.57
C ASP A 156 -10.12 6.30 8.46
N PHE A 157 -9.95 5.01 8.12
CA PHE A 157 -8.63 4.43 7.85
C PHE A 157 -7.99 5.03 6.60
N GLU A 158 -8.76 5.17 5.51
CA GLU A 158 -8.27 5.79 4.28
C GLU A 158 -7.82 7.23 4.53
N ASP A 159 -8.64 8.00 5.24
CA ASP A 159 -8.35 9.41 5.54
C ASP A 159 -7.11 9.58 6.43
N GLU A 160 -6.94 8.73 7.45
CA GLU A 160 -5.80 8.83 8.38
C GLU A 160 -4.47 8.38 7.75
N PHE A 161 -4.48 7.36 6.88
CA PHE A 161 -3.25 6.70 6.42
C PHE A 161 -2.93 6.88 4.93
N LEU A 162 -3.90 7.18 4.08
CA LEU A 162 -3.75 7.18 2.62
C LEU A 162 -4.08 8.51 1.94
N SER A 163 -4.81 9.41 2.62
CA SER A 163 -5.22 10.71 2.08
C SER A 163 -4.15 11.82 2.18
N ALA A 164 -2.94 11.51 2.66
CA ALA A 164 -1.81 12.44 2.78
C ALA A 164 -0.87 12.46 1.56
#